data_AF-A0A5P8Z0M9-F1
#
_entry.id   AF-A0A5P8Z0M9-F1
#
_cell.length_a   1.000
_cell.length_b   1.000
_cell.length_c   1.000
_cell.angle_alpha   90.00
_cell.angle_beta   90.00
_cell.angle_gamma   90.00
#
_symmetry.space_group_name_H-M   'P 1'
#
loop_
_entity.id
_entity.type
_entity.pdbx_description
1 polymer ?
#
loop_
_entity_poly.entity_id
_entity_poly.type
_entity_poly.pdbx_seq_one_letter_code
_entity_poly.pdbx_strand_id
1 'polypeptide(L)'
;MSEIDELERRIAAALDRIAAGVEGLEGAEAPAEPQVEATDTAALAEMQAALEDERLANAQLEERVRAIREKQETEVAALRAEAEEARRGLAALDEDLQRLRHANDMLTSTNQDMRDALEKNVGEPHLINKAMLAELESLRAARAVDRSEAQALLSALTPLLAEAAEAEAPQAEEAT
;
A
#
# COMPACT_ATOMS: atom_id res chain seq x y z
N MET A 1 -23.41 -25.86 -93.56
CA MET A 1 -22.80 -27.16 -93.19
C MET A 1 -21.43 -27.00 -92.55
N SER A 2 -20.57 -26.03 -92.95
CA SER A 2 -19.26 -25.84 -92.30
C SER A 2 -19.30 -25.34 -90.84
N GLU A 3 -20.34 -24.60 -90.46
CA GLU A 3 -20.49 -24.10 -89.08
C GLU A 3 -20.75 -25.24 -88.07
N ILE A 4 -21.40 -26.32 -88.51
CA ILE A 4 -21.67 -27.49 -87.66
C ILE A 4 -20.36 -28.26 -87.43
N ASP A 5 -19.56 -28.47 -88.48
CA ASP A 5 -18.27 -29.15 -88.37
C ASP A 5 -17.26 -28.37 -87.49
N GLU A 6 -17.33 -27.04 -87.52
CA GLU A 6 -16.49 -26.18 -86.68
C GLU A 6 -16.92 -26.22 -85.20
N LEU A 7 -18.23 -26.27 -84.94
CA LEU A 7 -18.77 -26.47 -83.59
C LEU A 7 -18.41 -27.86 -83.06
N GLU A 8 -18.49 -28.91 -83.87
CA GLU A 8 -18.09 -30.28 -83.49
C GLU A 8 -16.60 -30.36 -83.14
N ARG A 9 -15.71 -29.73 -83.93
CA ARG A 9 -14.27 -29.66 -83.59
C ARG A 9 -14.00 -28.90 -82.31
N ARG A 10 -14.73 -27.80 -82.05
CA ARG A 10 -14.58 -27.05 -80.78
C ARG A 10 -15.10 -27.83 -79.58
N ILE A 11 -16.18 -28.59 -79.73
CA ILE A 11 -16.73 -29.42 -78.66
C ILE A 11 -15.78 -30.57 -78.35
N ALA A 12 -15.26 -31.27 -79.36
CA ALA A 12 -14.26 -32.33 -79.17
C ALA A 12 -13.02 -31.81 -78.42
N ALA A 13 -12.46 -30.67 -78.86
CA ALA A 13 -11.31 -30.07 -78.20
C ALA A 13 -11.60 -29.57 -76.77
N ALA A 14 -12.85 -29.20 -76.46
CA ALA A 14 -13.26 -28.84 -75.11
C ALA A 14 -13.39 -30.08 -74.21
N LEU A 15 -13.94 -31.17 -74.74
CA LEU A 15 -14.07 -32.43 -74.01
C LEU A 15 -12.70 -33.06 -73.71
N ASP A 16 -11.77 -33.04 -74.66
CA ASP A 16 -10.40 -33.53 -74.43
C ASP A 16 -9.67 -32.73 -73.34
N ARG A 17 -9.90 -31.41 -73.30
CA ARG A 17 -9.32 -30.54 -72.27
C ARG A 17 -9.92 -30.78 -70.89
N ILE A 18 -11.22 -31.11 -70.83
CA ILE A 18 -11.89 -31.51 -69.59
C ILE A 18 -11.38 -32.88 -69.15
N ALA A 19 -11.24 -33.84 -70.06
CA ALA A 19 -10.69 -35.16 -69.76
C ALA A 19 -9.28 -35.07 -69.17
N ALA A 20 -8.39 -34.28 -69.80
CA ALA A 20 -7.06 -34.00 -69.27
C ALA A 20 -7.07 -33.25 -67.92
N GLY A 21 -8.06 -32.37 -67.72
CA GLY A 21 -8.26 -31.68 -66.44
C GLY A 21 -8.74 -32.60 -65.31
N VAL A 22 -9.58 -33.59 -65.63
CA VAL A 22 -10.07 -34.61 -64.68
C VAL A 22 -8.97 -35.61 -64.35
N GLU A 23 -8.20 -36.09 -65.34
CA GLU A 23 -7.02 -36.94 -65.09
C GLU A 23 -5.96 -36.20 -64.26
N GLY A 24 -5.79 -34.89 -64.45
CA GLY A 24 -4.91 -34.07 -63.61
C GLY A 24 -5.42 -33.89 -62.17
N LEU A 25 -6.73 -33.97 -61.95
CA LEU A 25 -7.33 -33.97 -60.61
C LEU A 25 -7.30 -35.37 -59.95
N GLU A 26 -7.43 -36.44 -60.73
CA GLU A 26 -7.35 -37.83 -60.24
C GLU A 26 -5.91 -38.30 -60.04
N GLY A 27 -4.97 -37.76 -60.83
CA GLY A 27 -3.52 -37.96 -60.71
C GLY A 27 -2.84 -36.99 -59.73
N ALA A 28 -3.55 -35.97 -59.26
CA ALA A 28 -3.21 -35.32 -58.01
C ALA A 28 -3.52 -36.34 -56.90
N GLU A 29 -2.53 -37.19 -56.59
CA GLU A 29 -2.46 -37.94 -55.35
C GLU A 29 -3.13 -37.12 -54.26
N ALA A 30 -4.21 -37.67 -53.69
CA ALA A 30 -4.79 -37.15 -52.47
C ALA A 30 -3.62 -36.80 -51.54
N PRO A 31 -3.58 -35.59 -50.94
CA PRO A 31 -2.51 -35.26 -50.01
C PRO A 31 -2.51 -36.38 -48.98
N ALA A 32 -1.41 -37.14 -48.94
CA ALA A 32 -1.21 -38.15 -47.93
C ALA A 32 -1.61 -37.53 -46.60
N GLU A 33 -2.47 -38.21 -45.86
CA GLU A 33 -2.82 -37.83 -44.49
C GLU A 33 -1.54 -37.33 -43.82
N PRO A 34 -1.52 -36.12 -43.23
CA PRO A 34 -0.31 -35.61 -42.62
C PRO A 34 0.11 -36.63 -41.58
N GLN A 35 1.15 -37.40 -41.90
CA GLN A 35 1.88 -38.18 -40.93
C GLN A 35 2.44 -37.12 -40.00
N VAL A 36 1.72 -36.86 -38.90
CA VAL A 36 2.21 -36.05 -37.80
C VAL A 36 3.48 -36.76 -37.37
N GLU A 37 4.62 -36.25 -37.84
CA GLU A 37 5.91 -36.83 -37.53
C GLU A 37 6.02 -36.88 -36.01
N ALA A 38 6.45 -38.01 -35.45
CA ALA A 38 6.57 -38.19 -33.99
C ALA A 38 7.44 -37.10 -33.31
N THR A 39 8.26 -36.39 -34.11
CA THR A 39 9.02 -35.18 -33.77
C THR A 39 8.13 -33.99 -33.36
N ASP A 40 7.02 -33.74 -34.05
CA ASP A 40 6.08 -32.65 -33.71
C ASP A 40 5.36 -32.94 -32.39
N THR A 41 5.00 -34.20 -32.14
CA THR A 41 4.35 -34.58 -30.88
C THR A 41 5.28 -34.48 -29.67
N ALA A 42 6.57 -34.77 -29.85
CA ALA A 42 7.57 -34.65 -28.79
C ALA A 42 7.88 -33.19 -28.46
N ALA A 43 8.04 -32.34 -29.47
CA ALA A 43 8.24 -30.90 -29.31
C ALA A 43 7.02 -30.21 -28.66
N LEU A 44 5.80 -30.63 -29.01
CA LEU A 44 4.56 -30.15 -28.38
C LEU A 44 4.48 -30.55 -26.90
N ALA A 45 4.89 -31.77 -26.54
CA ALA A 45 4.90 -32.23 -25.15
C ALA A 45 5.93 -31.46 -24.30
N GLU A 46 7.12 -31.20 -24.84
CA GLU A 46 8.15 -30.39 -24.16
C GLU A 46 7.70 -28.93 -23.97
N MET A 47 7.04 -28.35 -24.98
CA MET A 47 6.49 -26.99 -24.90
C MET A 47 5.31 -26.91 -23.91
N GLN A 48 4.50 -27.96 -23.78
CA GLN A 48 3.46 -28.06 -22.77
C GLN A 48 4.05 -28.15 -21.35
N ALA A 49 5.08 -28.98 -21.15
CA ALA A 49 5.76 -29.09 -19.87
C ALA A 49 6.40 -27.75 -19.44
N ALA A 50 7.11 -27.07 -20.34
CA ALA A 50 7.68 -25.75 -20.06
C ALA A 50 6.59 -24.71 -19.69
N LEU A 51 5.44 -24.77 -20.35
CA LEU A 51 4.33 -23.87 -20.09
C LEU A 51 3.61 -24.17 -18.76
N GLU A 52 3.57 -25.44 -18.34
CA GLU A 52 3.13 -25.84 -17.00
C GLU A 52 4.10 -25.37 -15.91
N ASP A 53 5.41 -25.52 -16.14
CA ASP A 53 6.45 -25.03 -15.23
C ASP A 53 6.39 -23.50 -15.07
N GLU A 54 6.24 -22.75 -16.17
CA GLU A 54 6.08 -21.29 -16.13
C GLU A 54 4.78 -20.86 -15.44
N ARG A 55 3.68 -21.61 -15.61
CA ARG A 55 2.42 -21.33 -14.89
C ARG A 55 2.58 -21.56 -13.40
N LEU A 56 3.28 -22.62 -12.99
CA LEU A 56 3.54 -22.91 -11.59
C LEU A 56 4.45 -21.85 -10.96
N ALA A 57 5.49 -21.42 -11.68
CA ALA A 57 6.36 -20.32 -11.26
C ALA A 57 5.57 -19.00 -11.13
N ASN A 58 4.69 -18.68 -12.08
CA ASN A 58 3.82 -17.50 -11.98
C ASN A 58 2.88 -17.57 -10.78
N ALA A 59 2.25 -18.71 -10.52
CA ALA A 59 1.36 -18.88 -9.36
C ALA A 59 2.11 -18.64 -8.04
N GLN A 60 3.34 -19.16 -7.91
CA GLN A 60 4.19 -18.92 -6.74
C GLN A 60 4.60 -17.45 -6.60
N LEU A 61 4.92 -16.77 -7.71
CA LEU A 61 5.25 -15.35 -7.72
C LEU A 61 4.02 -14.50 -7.35
N GLU A 62 2.84 -14.82 -7.86
CA GLU A 62 1.59 -14.14 -7.51
C GLU A 62 1.27 -14.29 -6.02
N GLU A 63 1.47 -15.48 -5.45
CA GLU A 63 1.29 -15.73 -4.02
C GLU A 63 2.31 -14.93 -3.19
N ARG A 64 3.59 -14.93 -3.58
CA ARG A 64 4.63 -14.11 -2.92
C ARG A 64 4.31 -12.62 -2.98
N VAL A 65 3.87 -12.13 -4.15
CA VAL A 65 3.47 -10.72 -4.32
C VAL A 65 2.26 -10.40 -3.46
N ARG A 66 1.28 -11.31 -3.36
CA ARG A 66 0.12 -11.14 -2.47
C ARG A 66 0.54 -11.06 -1.01
N ALA A 67 1.38 -11.98 -0.55
CA ALA A 67 1.89 -11.99 0.82
C ALA A 67 2.71 -10.73 1.14
N ILE A 68 3.53 -10.25 0.21
CA ILE A 68 4.29 -9.00 0.37
C ILE A 68 3.35 -7.81 0.45
N ARG A 69 2.34 -7.73 -0.42
CA ARG A 69 1.35 -6.65 -0.39
C ARG A 69 0.57 -6.63 0.92
N GLU A 70 0.13 -7.78 1.40
CA GLU A 70 -0.58 -7.89 2.68
C GLU A 70 0.29 -7.40 3.84
N LYS A 71 1.56 -7.85 3.90
CA LYS A 71 2.52 -7.36 4.90
C LYS A 71 2.72 -5.84 4.81
N GLN A 72 2.96 -5.31 3.61
CA GLN A 72 3.13 -3.87 3.41
C GLN A 72 1.88 -3.07 3.78
N GLU A 73 0.68 -3.56 3.44
CA GLU A 73 -0.57 -2.91 3.83
C GLU A 73 -0.74 -2.88 5.35
N THR A 74 -0.39 -3.97 6.05
CA THR A 74 -0.43 -4.02 7.52
C THR A 74 0.59 -3.09 8.16
N GLU A 75 1.84 -3.06 7.68
CA GLU A 75 2.90 -2.17 8.19
C GLU A 75 2.55 -0.70 7.94
N VAL A 76 2.07 -0.36 6.74
CA VAL A 76 1.63 1.00 6.41
C VAL A 76 0.44 1.41 7.26
N ALA A 77 -0.50 0.50 7.54
CA ALA A 77 -1.62 0.78 8.44
C ALA A 77 -1.16 1.05 9.88
N ALA A 78 -0.21 0.26 10.40
CA ALA A 78 0.37 0.46 11.73
C ALA A 78 1.10 1.81 11.84
N LEU A 79 2.01 2.11 10.91
CA LEU A 79 2.75 3.38 10.88
C LEU A 79 1.83 4.59 10.75
N ARG A 80 0.73 4.48 9.99
CA ARG A 80 -0.28 5.54 9.91
C ARG A 80 -1.01 5.74 11.24
N ALA A 81 -1.34 4.66 11.94
CA ALA A 81 -1.99 4.75 13.25
C ALA A 81 -1.08 5.42 14.28
N GLU A 82 0.20 5.05 14.33
CA GLU A 82 1.21 5.67 15.20
C GLU A 82 1.42 7.15 14.87
N ALA A 83 1.51 7.51 13.59
CA ALA A 83 1.65 8.90 13.17
C ALA A 83 0.45 9.77 13.58
N GLU A 84 -0.76 9.21 13.50
CA GLU A 84 -1.98 9.89 13.94
C GLU A 84 -2.02 10.04 15.47
N GLU A 85 -1.59 9.03 16.23
CA GLU A 85 -1.49 9.11 17.68
C GLU A 85 -0.46 10.17 18.12
N ALA A 86 0.72 10.18 17.51
CA ALA A 86 1.75 11.18 17.76
C ALA A 86 1.26 12.61 17.46
N ARG A 87 0.53 12.79 16.35
CA ARG A 87 -0.09 14.08 16.00
C ARG A 87 -1.09 14.54 17.05
N ARG A 88 -1.93 13.63 17.58
CA ARG A 88 -2.88 13.95 18.65
C ARG A 88 -2.17 14.33 19.95
N GLY A 89 -1.11 13.60 20.32
CA GLY A 89 -0.30 13.90 21.49
C GLY A 89 0.32 15.30 21.41
N LEU A 90 0.91 15.64 20.26
CA LEU A 90 1.49 16.97 20.02
C LEU A 90 0.44 18.09 20.05
N ALA A 91 -0.74 17.86 19.48
CA ALA A 91 -1.83 18.83 19.52
C ALA A 91 -2.32 19.10 20.96
N ALA A 92 -2.45 18.05 21.78
CA ALA A 92 -2.82 18.19 23.18
C ALA A 92 -1.76 18.94 23.99
N LEU A 93 -0.47 18.65 23.78
CA LEU A 93 0.63 19.36 24.41
C LEU A 93 0.65 20.85 24.02
N ASP A 94 0.41 21.18 22.75
CA ASP A 94 0.33 22.58 22.31
C ASP A 94 -0.84 23.33 22.98
N GLU A 95 -2.01 22.71 23.10
CA GLU A 95 -3.15 23.27 23.82
C GLU A 95 -2.82 23.55 25.29
N ASP A 96 -2.20 22.58 25.98
CA ASP A 96 -1.80 22.73 27.37
C ASP A 96 -0.73 23.83 27.55
N LEU A 97 0.23 23.94 26.62
CA LEU A 97 1.23 25.02 26.62
C LEU A 97 0.62 26.39 26.38
N GLN A 98 -0.34 26.50 25.46
CA GLN A 98 -1.09 27.75 25.23
C GLN A 98 -1.87 28.15 26.49
N ARG A 99 -2.52 27.19 27.14
CA ARG A 99 -3.22 27.43 28.42
C ARG A 99 -2.26 27.88 29.52
N LEU A 100 -1.09 27.26 29.63
CA LEU A 100 -0.07 27.66 30.59
C LEU A 100 0.44 29.09 30.35
N ARG A 101 0.68 29.47 29.09
CA ARG A 101 1.07 30.85 28.73
C ARG A 101 -0.01 31.83 29.15
N HIS A 102 -1.27 31.56 28.77
CA HIS A 102 -2.40 32.42 29.14
C HIS A 102 -2.55 32.55 30.66
N ALA A 103 -2.45 31.46 31.41
CA ALA A 103 -2.56 31.48 32.87
C ALA A 103 -1.43 32.29 33.52
N ASN A 104 -0.20 32.22 32.98
CA ASN A 104 0.92 33.04 33.44
C ASN A 104 0.77 34.52 33.08
N ASP A 105 0.24 34.85 31.90
CA ASP A 105 -0.07 36.23 31.52
C ASP A 105 -1.12 36.84 32.46
N MET A 106 -2.15 36.05 32.82
CA MET A 106 -3.15 36.46 33.80
C MET A 106 -2.55 36.62 35.21
N LEU A 107 -1.65 35.73 35.63
CA LEU A 107 -0.95 35.83 36.91
C LEU A 107 -0.05 37.07 36.97
N THR A 108 0.70 37.37 35.91
CA THR A 108 1.55 38.56 35.85
C THR A 108 0.73 39.86 35.85
N SER A 109 -0.35 39.92 35.07
CA SER A 109 -1.29 41.05 35.07
C SER A 109 -1.92 41.26 36.46
N THR A 110 -2.39 40.20 37.12
CA THR A 110 -2.99 40.31 38.46
C THR A 110 -1.99 40.75 39.53
N ASN A 111 -0.74 40.29 39.44
CA ASN A 111 0.33 40.77 40.31
C ASN A 111 0.67 42.26 40.06
N GLN A 112 0.61 42.71 38.81
CA GLN A 112 0.78 44.12 38.47
C GLN A 112 -0.34 44.97 39.08
N ASP A 113 -1.61 44.58 38.90
CA ASP A 113 -2.77 45.26 39.52
C ASP A 113 -2.61 45.37 41.05
N MET A 114 -2.15 44.29 41.70
CA MET A 114 -1.91 44.26 43.14
C MET A 114 -0.82 45.23 43.57
N ARG A 115 0.29 45.30 42.82
CA ARG A 115 1.40 46.22 43.11
C ARG A 115 0.96 47.67 42.97
N ASP A 116 0.22 48.00 41.91
CA ASP A 116 -0.29 49.35 41.66
C ASP A 116 -1.28 49.79 42.76
N ALA A 117 -2.12 48.87 43.26
CA ALA A 117 -3.04 49.14 44.37
C ALA A 117 -2.28 49.37 45.68
N LEU A 118 -1.26 48.53 45.95
CA LEU A 118 -0.39 48.68 47.12
C LEU A 118 0.41 50.00 47.10
N GLU A 119 0.93 50.41 45.94
CA GLU A 119 1.65 51.68 45.79
C GLU A 119 0.75 52.89 46.10
N LYS A 120 -0.52 52.81 45.69
CA LYS A 120 -1.55 53.82 46.02
C LYS A 120 -2.04 53.73 47.46
N ASN A 121 -1.53 52.79 48.25
CA ASN A 121 -2.01 52.46 49.60
C ASN A 121 -3.52 52.13 49.64
N VAL A 122 -4.07 51.59 48.54
CA VAL A 122 -5.45 51.13 48.46
C VAL A 122 -5.47 49.63 48.68
N GLY A 123 -6.06 49.19 49.79
CA GLY A 123 -6.29 47.77 50.06
C GLY A 123 -7.51 47.27 49.29
N GLU A 124 -7.32 46.38 48.32
CA GLU A 124 -8.39 45.79 47.53
C GLU A 124 -8.45 44.25 47.74
N PRO A 125 -9.26 43.75 48.69
CA PRO A 125 -9.34 42.31 49.01
C PRO A 125 -9.71 41.42 47.82
N HIS A 126 -10.43 41.96 46.84
CA HIS A 126 -10.82 41.24 45.64
C HIS A 126 -9.63 40.95 44.71
N LEU A 127 -8.57 41.79 44.70
CA LEU A 127 -7.35 41.52 43.94
C LEU A 127 -6.57 40.35 44.52
N ILE A 128 -6.58 40.16 45.84
CA ILE A 128 -5.97 39.01 46.50
C ILE A 128 -6.67 37.72 46.06
N ASN A 129 -8.01 37.72 46.09
CA ASN A 129 -8.78 36.57 45.60
C ASN A 129 -8.53 36.29 44.11
N LYS A 130 -8.45 37.34 43.28
CA LYS A 130 -8.14 37.24 41.85
C LYS A 130 -6.74 36.65 41.61
N ALA A 131 -5.74 37.10 42.38
CA ALA A 131 -4.37 36.59 42.31
C ALA A 131 -4.29 35.11 42.75
N MET A 132 -4.96 34.74 43.85
CA MET A 132 -5.04 33.34 44.29
C MET A 132 -5.68 32.42 43.24
N LEU A 133 -6.75 32.88 42.58
CA LEU A 133 -7.38 32.13 41.50
C LEU A 133 -6.46 31.99 40.28
N ALA A 134 -5.75 33.06 39.90
CA ALA A 134 -4.77 33.03 38.81
C ALA A 134 -3.61 32.09 39.12
N GLU A 135 -3.14 32.03 40.37
CA GLU A 135 -2.08 31.11 40.81
C GLU A 135 -2.55 29.66 40.80
N LEU A 136 -3.77 29.39 41.25
CA LEU A 136 -4.32 28.03 41.16
C LEU A 136 -4.47 27.59 39.70
N GLU A 137 -4.88 28.49 38.80
CA GLU A 137 -4.98 28.17 37.37
C GLU A 137 -3.62 27.96 36.73
N SER A 138 -2.60 28.77 37.06
CA SER A 138 -1.24 28.56 36.54
C SER A 138 -0.63 27.24 37.02
N LEU A 139 -0.83 26.87 38.29
CA LEU A 139 -0.39 25.58 38.83
C LEU A 139 -1.10 24.40 38.18
N ARG A 140 -2.41 24.52 37.91
CA ARG A 140 -3.17 23.49 37.20
C ARG A 140 -2.71 23.33 35.76
N ALA A 141 -2.47 24.45 35.06
CA ALA A 141 -1.97 24.43 33.69
C ALA A 141 -0.56 23.83 33.63
N ALA A 142 0.33 24.18 34.57
CA ALA A 142 1.68 23.60 34.64
C ALA A 142 1.62 22.08 34.84
N ARG A 143 0.78 21.59 35.76
CA ARG A 143 0.56 20.15 35.95
C ARG A 143 -0.13 19.46 34.78
N ALA A 144 -0.86 20.18 33.94
CA ALA A 144 -1.44 19.62 32.71
C ALA A 144 -0.33 19.40 31.67
N VAL A 145 0.50 20.43 31.45
CA VAL A 145 1.70 20.35 30.60
C VAL A 145 2.60 19.20 31.04
N ASP A 146 3.00 19.12 32.31
CA ASP A 146 3.87 18.06 32.83
C ASP A 146 3.33 16.64 32.52
N ARG A 147 2.01 16.45 32.65
CA ARG A 147 1.36 15.17 32.35
C ARG A 147 1.34 14.87 30.86
N SER A 148 1.03 15.87 30.03
CA SER A 148 1.03 15.73 28.57
C SER A 148 2.43 15.43 28.03
N GLU A 149 3.46 16.09 28.57
CA GLU A 149 4.86 15.83 28.24
C GLU A 149 5.28 14.42 28.66
N ALA A 150 4.96 14.01 29.89
CA ALA A 150 5.26 12.65 30.37
C ALA A 150 4.57 11.59 29.51
N GLN A 151 3.31 11.81 29.11
CA GLN A 151 2.58 10.90 28.24
C GLN A 151 3.22 10.83 26.84
N ALA A 152 3.60 11.97 26.27
CA ALA A 152 4.28 12.03 24.97
C ALA A 152 5.63 11.28 25.01
N LEU A 153 6.43 11.49 26.06
CA LEU A 153 7.69 10.78 26.27
C LEU A 153 7.48 9.27 26.42
N LEU A 154 6.49 8.84 27.21
CA LEU A 154 6.16 7.43 27.36
C LEU A 154 5.76 6.81 26.02
N SER A 155 4.87 7.47 25.27
CA SER A 155 4.44 6.98 23.95
C SER A 155 5.60 6.85 22.96
N ALA A 156 6.61 7.72 23.04
CA ALA A 156 7.80 7.66 22.20
C ALA A 156 8.81 6.59 22.66
N LEU A 157 8.98 6.40 23.97
CA LEU A 157 9.98 5.49 24.54
C LEU A 157 9.50 4.04 24.61
N THR A 158 8.22 3.79 24.84
CA THR A 158 7.65 2.43 24.93
C THR A 158 7.97 1.56 23.70
N PRO A 159 7.76 2.00 22.45
CA PRO A 159 8.10 1.18 21.28
C PRO A 159 9.61 0.92 21.17
N LEU A 160 10.45 1.92 21.41
CA LEU A 160 11.92 1.78 21.36
C LEU A 160 12.44 0.78 22.41
N LEU A 161 11.81 0.77 23.60
CA LEU A 161 12.12 -0.19 24.66
C LEU A 161 11.66 -1.60 24.30
N ALA A 162 10.51 -1.75 23.64
CA ALA A 162 10.02 -3.04 23.17
C ALA A 162 10.96 -3.63 22.09
N GLU A 163 11.35 -2.83 21.10
CA GLU A 163 12.33 -3.21 20.07
C GLU A 163 13.68 -3.62 20.69
N ALA A 164 14.18 -2.85 21.66
CA ALA A 164 15.42 -3.17 22.35
C ALA A 164 15.32 -4.50 23.14
N ALA A 165 14.19 -4.76 23.79
CA ALA A 165 13.93 -6.01 24.52
C ALA A 165 13.83 -7.22 23.58
N GLU A 166 13.21 -7.06 22.40
CA GLU A 166 13.17 -8.09 21.37
C GLU A 166 14.56 -8.38 20.79
N ALA A 167 15.41 -7.36 20.64
CA ALA A 167 16.78 -7.52 20.18
C ALA A 167 17.72 -8.21 21.21
N GLU A 168 17.43 -8.07 22.51
CA GLU A 168 18.18 -8.73 23.60
C GLU A 168 17.68 -10.16 23.91
N ALA A 169 16.49 -10.55 23.45
CA ALA A 169 16.01 -11.92 23.59
C ALA A 169 16.98 -12.86 22.83
N PRO A 170 17.65 -13.80 23.52
CA PRO A 170 18.65 -14.63 22.88
C PRO A 170 17.99 -15.48 21.79
N GLN A 171 18.70 -15.66 20.68
CA GLN A 171 18.46 -16.64 19.61
C GLN A 171 18.56 -18.10 20.13
N ALA A 172 17.90 -18.40 21.25
CA ALA A 172 18.06 -19.64 22.02
C ALA A 172 17.23 -20.81 21.48
N GLU A 173 16.50 -20.65 20.38
CA GLU A 173 15.64 -21.71 19.82
C GLU A 173 16.12 -22.29 18.48
N GLU A 174 17.28 -21.90 17.93
CA GLU A 174 17.83 -22.52 16.69
C GLU A 174 18.83 -23.68 16.93
N ALA A 175 18.92 -24.21 18.15
CA ALA A 175 19.79 -25.35 18.46
C ALA A 175 19.08 -26.46 19.27
N THR A 176 18.08 -27.11 18.67
CA THR A 176 17.70 -28.51 18.98
C THR A 176 17.06 -29.19 17.78
#